data_AF-A0A959FCB0-F1
#
_entry.id   AF-A0A959FCB0-F1
#
_cell.length_a   1.000
_cell.length_b   1.000
_cell.length_c   1.000
_cell.angle_alpha   90.00
_cell.angle_beta   90.00
_cell.angle_gamma   90.00
#
_symmetry.space_group_name_H-M   'P 1'
#
loop_
_entity.id
_entity.type
_entity.pdbx_description
1 polymer ?
#
loop_
_entity_poly.entity_id
_entity_poly.type
_entity_poly.pdbx_seq_one_letter_code
_entity_poly.pdbx_strand_id
1 'polypeptide(L)'
;MQHPELERLRQLLQDQAYITDDSIVLSVFLARQLQKPLLIEGPAGVGKTEIAKVMARAMDTDLIRMQCYEGLDATHALYEWNYQHQLLYLKMLEKQEATPEDMERSLFGDRFLLKRPLLQAITHHKTPLLLIDEVDRADEEFESFLLEVLSDWQITIPEIGTIKATHIPQVILTSNRVRELSEALRRRCLYLWIDYPDYDKELAIVRRKVPQIDARLSEQICLFMQEVRKQRLEKVPGIAETLDWAMALANLHIDHLDKELVSSTLGIVLKDWQDIRQTQMSLSELFDRVGAISKLDTNG
;
A
#
# COMPACT_ATOMS: atom_id res chain seq x y z
N MET A 1 -13.82 8.19 -23.80
CA MET A 1 -12.49 8.25 -24.44
C MET A 1 -11.88 6.85 -24.36
N GLN A 2 -11.91 6.06 -25.42
CA GLN A 2 -11.30 4.71 -25.43
C GLN A 2 -9.85 4.83 -25.90
N HIS A 3 -8.92 4.94 -24.96
CA HIS A 3 -7.49 4.87 -25.26
C HIS A 3 -7.04 3.40 -25.13
N PRO A 4 -6.45 2.78 -26.16
CA PRO A 4 -6.15 1.35 -26.17
C PRO A 4 -5.22 0.92 -25.03
N GLU A 5 -4.31 1.80 -24.59
CA GLU A 5 -3.43 1.52 -23.45
C GLU A 5 -4.17 1.53 -22.10
N LEU A 6 -5.23 2.34 -21.94
CA LEU A 6 -6.04 2.34 -20.73
C LEU A 6 -6.81 1.02 -20.61
N GLU A 7 -7.35 0.53 -21.73
CA GLU A 7 -8.06 -0.76 -21.74
C GLU A 7 -7.12 -1.91 -21.42
N ARG A 8 -5.91 -1.89 -21.99
CA ARG A 8 -4.86 -2.87 -21.67
C ARG A 8 -4.49 -2.83 -20.19
N LEU A 9 -4.31 -1.64 -19.60
CA LEU A 9 -4.02 -1.51 -18.18
C LEU A 9 -5.16 -2.05 -17.32
N ARG A 10 -6.41 -1.75 -17.68
CA ARG A 10 -7.59 -2.28 -17.00
C ARG A 10 -7.61 -3.81 -17.02
N GLN A 11 -7.37 -4.43 -18.18
CA GLN A 11 -7.30 -5.88 -18.31
C GLN A 11 -6.19 -6.48 -17.44
N LEU A 12 -4.99 -5.89 -17.45
CA LEU A 12 -3.88 -6.38 -16.61
C LEU A 12 -4.20 -6.30 -15.11
N LEU A 13 -4.85 -5.23 -14.66
CA LEU A 13 -5.30 -5.09 -13.27
C LEU A 13 -6.38 -6.12 -12.93
N GLN A 14 -7.31 -6.35 -13.85
CA GLN A 14 -8.33 -7.37 -13.70
C GLN A 14 -7.70 -8.77 -13.63
N ASP A 15 -6.71 -9.10 -14.46
CA ASP A 15 -6.02 -10.40 -14.42
C ASP A 15 -5.34 -10.65 -13.06
N GLN A 16 -4.86 -9.59 -12.42
CA GLN A 16 -4.26 -9.62 -11.07
C GLN A 16 -5.30 -9.59 -9.93
N ALA A 17 -6.57 -9.86 -10.24
CA ALA A 17 -7.68 -9.91 -9.29
C ALA A 17 -7.94 -8.58 -8.55
N TYR A 18 -7.60 -7.45 -9.16
CA TYR A 18 -7.88 -6.12 -8.63
C TYR A 18 -9.11 -5.53 -9.30
N ILE A 19 -10.07 -5.08 -8.48
CA ILE A 19 -11.28 -4.40 -8.96
C ILE A 19 -11.00 -2.91 -8.95
N THR A 20 -10.94 -2.35 -10.15
CA THR A 20 -10.46 -1.00 -10.39
C THR A 20 -11.59 -0.10 -10.89
N ASP A 21 -11.57 1.15 -10.44
CA ASP A 21 -12.43 2.20 -11.01
C ASP A 21 -11.68 2.89 -12.14
N ASP A 22 -12.43 3.51 -13.05
CA ASP A 22 -11.85 4.29 -14.15
C ASP A 22 -10.91 5.40 -13.67
N SER A 23 -11.18 5.99 -12.50
CA SER A 23 -10.34 7.01 -11.89
C SER A 23 -8.95 6.47 -11.51
N ILE A 24 -8.87 5.25 -10.99
CA ILE A 24 -7.61 4.60 -10.60
C ILE A 24 -6.79 4.30 -11.85
N VAL A 25 -7.41 3.68 -12.85
CA VAL A 25 -6.74 3.35 -14.12
C VAL A 25 -6.19 4.62 -14.79
N LEU A 26 -7.01 5.67 -14.86
CA LEU A 26 -6.62 6.94 -15.47
C LEU A 26 -5.49 7.63 -14.70
N SER A 27 -5.59 7.74 -13.37
CA SER A 27 -4.57 8.40 -12.54
C SER A 27 -3.23 7.68 -12.63
N VAL A 28 -3.23 6.35 -12.60
CA VAL A 28 -2.03 5.54 -12.76
C VAL A 28 -1.42 5.70 -14.16
N PHE A 29 -2.26 5.67 -15.19
CA PHE A 29 -1.82 5.86 -16.57
C PHE A 29 -1.18 7.23 -16.78
N LEU A 30 -1.82 8.29 -16.29
CA LEU A 30 -1.32 9.65 -16.38
C LEU A 30 -0.04 9.84 -15.55
N ALA A 31 0.05 9.25 -14.35
CA ALA A 31 1.26 9.31 -13.53
C ALA A 31 2.46 8.74 -14.28
N ARG A 32 2.25 7.60 -14.95
CA ARG A 32 3.28 6.96 -15.78
C ARG A 32 3.65 7.82 -16.99
N GLN A 33 2.67 8.31 -17.74
CA GLN A 33 2.92 9.08 -18.97
C GLN A 33 3.61 10.42 -18.69
N LEU A 34 3.29 11.05 -17.56
CA LEU A 34 3.88 12.32 -17.13
C LEU A 34 5.18 12.14 -16.33
N GLN A 35 5.57 10.89 -16.01
CA GLN A 35 6.67 10.58 -15.10
C GLN A 35 6.57 11.32 -13.76
N LYS A 36 5.33 11.45 -13.25
CA LYS A 36 5.04 12.11 -11.97
C LYS A 36 4.67 11.09 -10.91
N PRO A 37 5.04 11.31 -9.64
CA PRO A 37 4.58 10.47 -8.55
C PRO A 37 3.05 10.54 -8.41
N LEU A 38 2.44 9.42 -8.02
CA LEU A 38 1.02 9.33 -7.68
C LEU A 38 0.86 9.29 -6.16
N LEU A 39 0.23 10.30 -5.58
CA LEU A 39 -0.15 10.32 -4.17
C LEU A 39 -1.57 9.74 -4.03
N ILE A 40 -1.67 8.65 -3.29
CA ILE A 40 -2.92 7.96 -2.96
C ILE A 40 -3.26 8.23 -1.50
N GLU A 41 -4.29 9.01 -1.27
CA GLU A 41 -4.83 9.28 0.06
C GLU A 41 -6.18 8.56 0.26
N GLY A 42 -6.47 8.21 1.51
CA GLY A 42 -7.74 7.58 1.87
C GLY A 42 -7.71 6.99 3.27
N PRO A 43 -8.83 6.44 3.75
CA PRO A 43 -8.88 5.74 5.02
C PRO A 43 -8.00 4.48 5.06
N ALA A 44 -7.70 3.98 6.26
CA ALA A 44 -6.98 2.71 6.40
C ALA A 44 -7.79 1.54 5.81
N GLY A 45 -7.10 0.53 5.27
CA GLY A 45 -7.75 -0.69 4.81
C GLY A 45 -8.54 -0.59 3.50
N VAL A 46 -8.46 0.52 2.74
CA VAL A 46 -9.13 0.67 1.42
C VAL A 46 -8.31 0.13 0.22
N GLY A 47 -7.14 -0.47 0.47
CA GLY A 47 -6.33 -1.11 -0.58
C GLY A 47 -5.32 -0.19 -1.29
N LYS A 48 -4.93 0.94 -0.70
CA LYS A 48 -3.92 1.87 -1.27
C LYS A 48 -2.60 1.17 -1.60
N THR A 49 -2.06 0.40 -0.66
CA THR A 49 -0.82 -0.38 -0.82
C THR A 49 -0.99 -1.54 -1.81
N GLU A 50 -2.20 -2.09 -1.94
CA GLU A 50 -2.49 -3.19 -2.87
C GLU A 50 -2.39 -2.72 -4.32
N ILE A 51 -2.75 -1.47 -4.63
CA ILE A 51 -2.60 -0.88 -5.97
C ILE A 51 -1.14 -0.99 -6.43
N ALA A 52 -0.19 -0.60 -5.59
CA ALA A 52 1.22 -0.68 -5.97
C ALA A 52 1.66 -2.12 -6.23
N LYS A 53 1.26 -3.08 -5.39
CA LYS A 53 1.59 -4.49 -5.58
C LYS A 53 1.03 -5.05 -6.89
N VAL A 54 -0.23 -4.75 -7.17
CA VAL A 54 -0.92 -5.19 -8.39
C VAL A 54 -0.28 -4.53 -9.62
N MET A 55 0.08 -3.25 -9.52
CA MET A 55 0.75 -2.52 -10.59
C MET A 55 2.12 -3.09 -10.95
N ALA A 56 2.94 -3.40 -9.95
CA ALA A 56 4.25 -4.02 -10.17
C ALA A 56 4.11 -5.36 -10.92
N ARG A 57 3.14 -6.20 -10.51
CA ARG A 57 2.84 -7.48 -11.18
C ARG A 57 2.28 -7.31 -12.59
N ALA A 58 1.33 -6.39 -12.76
CA ALA A 58 0.71 -6.09 -14.05
C ALA A 58 1.74 -5.60 -15.09
N MET A 59 2.80 -4.92 -14.62
CA MET A 59 3.86 -4.37 -15.46
C MET A 59 5.12 -5.24 -15.55
N ASP A 60 5.11 -6.41 -14.89
CA ASP A 60 6.26 -7.31 -14.81
C ASP A 60 7.56 -6.61 -14.32
N THR A 61 7.39 -5.74 -13.32
CA THR A 61 8.49 -4.98 -12.72
C THR A 61 8.63 -5.26 -11.23
N ASP A 62 9.81 -4.91 -10.70
CA ASP A 62 10.13 -5.13 -9.30
C ASP A 62 9.48 -4.06 -8.43
N LEU A 63 8.86 -4.50 -7.33
CA LEU A 63 8.30 -3.63 -6.31
C LEU A 63 9.36 -3.36 -5.25
N ILE A 64 9.79 -2.10 -5.16
CA ILE A 64 10.66 -1.63 -4.10
C ILE A 64 9.79 -0.87 -3.10
N ARG A 65 9.72 -1.35 -1.87
CA ARG A 65 8.89 -0.75 -0.82
C ARG A 65 9.76 -0.01 0.20
N MET A 66 9.40 1.24 0.45
CA MET A 66 9.90 2.06 1.56
C MET A 66 8.74 2.34 2.50
N GLN A 67 8.83 1.85 3.73
CA GLN A 67 7.85 2.14 4.77
C GLN A 67 8.29 3.40 5.52
N CYS A 68 7.42 4.40 5.58
CA CYS A 68 7.64 5.59 6.40
C CYS A 68 7.14 5.38 7.82
N TYR A 69 7.90 5.95 8.77
CA TYR A 69 7.64 5.94 10.21
C TYR A 69 8.39 7.12 10.85
N GLU A 70 8.03 7.45 12.08
CA GLU A 70 8.60 8.59 12.81
C GLU A 70 10.09 8.36 13.10
N GLY A 71 10.93 9.36 12.82
CA GLY A 71 12.39 9.21 12.93
C GLY A 71 13.06 8.46 11.78
N LEU A 72 12.37 8.23 10.65
CA LEU A 72 13.01 7.76 9.43
C LEU A 72 13.98 8.83 8.91
N ASP A 73 15.26 8.45 8.77
CA ASP A 73 16.31 9.35 8.28
C ASP A 73 16.74 9.02 6.83
N ALA A 74 17.60 9.87 6.27
CA ALA A 74 18.14 9.67 4.92
C ALA A 74 19.00 8.40 4.79
N THR A 75 19.66 7.96 5.86
CA THR A 75 20.54 6.76 5.82
C THR A 75 19.71 5.48 5.64
N HIS A 76 18.62 5.33 6.39
CA HIS A 76 17.70 4.20 6.27
C HIS A 76 16.94 4.18 4.94
N ALA A 77 16.79 5.32 4.28
CA ALA A 77 16.15 5.43 2.97
C ALA A 77 17.13 5.23 1.79
N LEU A 78 18.37 5.72 1.90
CA LEU A 78 19.37 5.72 0.82
C LEU A 78 20.35 4.55 0.90
N TYR A 79 21.20 4.52 1.91
CA TYR A 79 22.25 3.52 2.03
C TYR A 79 22.81 3.42 3.44
N GLU A 80 23.41 2.26 3.71
CA GLU A 80 24.25 2.06 4.89
C GLU A 80 25.55 1.35 4.48
N TRP A 81 26.66 1.71 5.11
CA TRP A 81 27.91 0.96 4.95
C TRP A 81 27.91 -0.26 5.86
N ASN A 82 28.19 -1.44 5.29
CA ASN A 82 28.35 -2.67 6.07
C ASN A 82 29.73 -2.69 6.74
N TYR A 83 29.86 -1.98 7.86
CA TYR A 83 31.10 -1.89 8.63
C TYR A 83 31.60 -3.25 9.13
N GLN A 84 30.70 -4.19 9.46
CA GLN A 84 31.08 -5.54 9.89
C GLN A 84 31.80 -6.29 8.77
N HIS A 85 31.28 -6.21 7.54
CA HIS A 85 31.90 -6.82 6.36
C HIS A 85 33.21 -6.12 5.99
N GLN A 86 33.29 -4.79 6.11
CA GLN A 86 34.52 -4.02 5.94
C GLN A 86 35.61 -4.46 6.93
N LEU A 87 35.28 -4.58 8.22
CA LEU A 87 36.22 -5.02 9.26
C LEU A 87 36.71 -6.45 9.03
N LEU A 88 35.81 -7.37 8.62
CA LEU A 88 36.21 -8.74 8.29
C LEU A 88 37.15 -8.76 7.07
N TYR A 89 36.85 -7.95 6.06
CA TYR A 89 37.68 -7.82 4.87
C TYR A 89 39.07 -7.28 5.19
N LEU A 90 39.18 -6.26 6.06
CA LEU A 90 40.45 -5.75 6.55
C LEU A 90 41.27 -6.84 7.27
N LYS A 91 40.65 -7.62 8.16
CA LYS A 91 41.33 -8.74 8.86
C LYS A 91 41.82 -9.83 7.91
N MET A 92 41.13 -10.07 6.79
CA MET A 92 41.60 -11.01 5.77
C MET A 92 42.80 -10.46 4.99
N LEU A 93 42.88 -9.13 4.81
CA LEU A 93 43.95 -8.44 4.11
C LEU A 93 45.16 -8.09 4.98
N GLU A 94 45.08 -8.18 6.32
CA GLU A 94 46.23 -7.94 7.23
C GLU A 94 47.48 -8.77 6.89
N LYS A 95 47.35 -9.85 6.11
CA LYS A 95 48.46 -10.68 5.61
C LYS A 95 49.05 -10.24 4.26
N GLN A 96 48.51 -9.21 3.63
CA GLN A 96 48.95 -8.68 2.34
C GLN A 96 49.54 -7.28 2.51
N GLU A 97 50.69 -7.01 1.89
CA GLU A 97 51.26 -5.66 1.83
C GLU A 97 50.47 -4.80 0.83
N ALA A 98 49.33 -4.26 1.28
CA ALA A 98 48.57 -3.25 0.53
C ALA A 98 48.92 -1.84 1.02
N THR A 99 48.95 -0.87 0.11
CA THR A 99 49.09 0.53 0.51
C THR A 99 47.80 1.02 1.21
N PRO A 100 47.90 1.98 2.15
CA PRO A 100 46.70 2.52 2.82
C PRO A 100 45.67 3.10 1.86
N GLU A 101 46.11 3.71 0.76
CA GLU A 101 45.24 4.35 -0.24
C GLU A 101 44.47 3.32 -1.09
N ASP A 102 45.11 2.23 -1.49
CA ASP A 102 44.46 1.13 -2.20
C ASP A 102 43.44 0.41 -1.30
N MET A 103 43.78 0.29 -0.01
CA MET A 103 42.90 -0.31 0.99
C MET A 103 41.65 0.56 1.22
N GLU A 104 41.79 1.87 1.38
CA GLU A 104 40.66 2.80 1.53
C GLU A 104 39.70 2.75 0.34
N ARG A 105 40.22 2.83 -0.90
CA ARG A 105 39.40 2.70 -2.12
C ARG A 105 38.65 1.37 -2.21
N SER A 106 39.23 0.30 -1.68
CA SER A 106 38.59 -1.01 -1.68
C SER A 106 37.44 -1.12 -0.68
N LEU A 107 37.41 -0.31 0.39
CA LEU A 107 36.37 -0.32 1.42
C LEU A 107 35.11 0.46 1.03
N PHE A 108 35.27 1.54 0.28
CA PHE A 108 34.17 2.42 -0.15
C PHE A 108 33.72 2.10 -1.57
N GLY A 109 33.30 0.86 -1.79
CA GLY A 109 32.77 0.38 -3.06
C GLY A 109 31.41 -0.30 -2.93
N ASP A 110 30.78 -0.58 -4.08
CA ASP A 110 29.42 -1.18 -4.15
C ASP A 110 29.30 -2.50 -3.37
N ARG A 111 30.42 -3.19 -3.13
CA ARG A 111 30.52 -4.44 -2.35
C ARG A 111 30.11 -4.28 -0.88
N PHE A 112 30.37 -3.13 -0.28
CA PHE A 112 30.08 -2.86 1.14
C PHE A 112 28.89 -1.92 1.33
N LEU A 113 28.35 -1.39 0.23
CA LEU A 113 27.22 -0.48 0.24
C LEU A 113 25.91 -1.27 0.29
N LEU A 114 25.22 -1.20 1.42
CA LEU A 114 23.86 -1.72 1.55
C LEU A 114 22.90 -0.69 0.95
N LYS A 115 22.49 -0.93 -0.29
CA LYS A 115 21.49 -0.11 -0.97
C LYS A 115 20.15 -0.24 -0.24
N ARG A 116 19.61 0.88 0.25
CA ARG A 116 18.26 0.97 0.84
C ARG A 116 17.24 1.35 -0.25
N PRO A 117 15.93 1.37 0.03
CA PRO A 117 14.90 1.44 -1.01
C PRO A 117 15.08 2.54 -2.07
N LEU A 118 15.46 3.77 -1.69
CA LEU A 118 15.63 4.86 -2.66
C LEU A 118 16.84 4.62 -3.58
N LEU A 119 17.98 4.20 -3.03
CA LEU A 119 19.16 3.90 -3.86
C LEU A 119 18.94 2.65 -4.71
N GLN A 120 18.25 1.64 -4.19
CA GLN A 120 17.83 0.47 -4.96
C GLN A 120 16.96 0.87 -6.15
N ALA A 121 16.01 1.79 -5.95
CA ALA A 121 15.13 2.27 -7.03
C ALA A 121 15.90 3.06 -8.10
N ILE A 122 16.84 3.91 -7.68
CA ILE A 122 17.64 4.74 -8.59
C ILE A 122 18.66 3.93 -9.38
N THR A 123 19.28 2.93 -8.76
CA THR A 123 20.29 2.07 -9.40
C THR A 123 19.71 0.84 -10.09
N HIS A 124 18.38 0.74 -10.17
CA HIS A 124 17.71 -0.43 -10.72
C HIS A 124 17.95 -0.59 -12.23
N HIS A 125 18.07 -1.83 -12.68
CA HIS A 125 18.42 -2.18 -14.07
C HIS A 125 17.26 -2.02 -15.07
N LYS A 126 16.02 -1.93 -14.57
CA LYS A 126 14.77 -1.65 -15.31
C LYS A 126 13.94 -0.68 -14.50
N THR A 127 12.97 0.03 -15.08
CA THR A 127 12.06 0.95 -14.34
C THR A 127 11.29 0.19 -13.24
N PRO A 128 11.65 0.34 -11.96
CA PRO A 128 10.94 -0.35 -10.88
C PRO A 128 9.71 0.45 -10.48
N LEU A 129 8.81 -0.20 -9.72
CA LEU A 129 7.76 0.49 -9.00
C LEU A 129 8.24 0.78 -7.57
N LEU A 130 8.41 2.05 -7.23
CA LEU A 130 8.75 2.50 -5.88
C LEU A 130 7.48 2.85 -5.12
N LEU A 131 7.17 2.06 -4.10
CA LEU A 131 6.09 2.33 -3.14
C LEU A 131 6.67 3.02 -1.92
N ILE A 132 6.22 4.25 -1.65
CA ILE A 132 6.48 5.00 -0.43
C ILE A 132 5.22 4.93 0.42
N ASP A 133 5.25 4.09 1.43
CA ASP A 133 4.06 3.71 2.19
C ASP A 133 3.94 4.53 3.48
N GLU A 134 2.75 5.06 3.77
CA GLU A 134 2.45 5.89 4.95
C GLU A 134 3.37 7.11 5.09
N VAL A 135 3.55 7.87 4.00
CA VAL A 135 4.45 9.05 3.96
C VAL A 135 4.08 10.11 5.01
N ASP A 136 2.84 10.12 5.47
CA ASP A 136 2.33 10.96 6.57
C ASP A 136 2.89 10.60 7.95
N ARG A 137 3.64 9.50 8.08
CA ARG A 137 4.32 9.12 9.33
C ARG A 137 5.79 9.53 9.38
N ALA A 138 6.40 9.89 8.26
CA ALA A 138 7.77 10.43 8.26
C ALA A 138 7.78 11.85 8.85
N ASP A 139 8.93 12.51 9.01
CA ASP A 139 9.03 13.91 9.47
C ASP A 139 9.11 14.90 8.31
N GLU A 140 8.88 16.20 8.54
CA GLU A 140 8.92 17.23 7.46
C GLU A 140 10.30 17.35 6.80
N GLU A 141 11.36 17.13 7.58
CA GLU A 141 12.75 17.08 7.08
C GLU A 141 12.90 15.95 6.05
N PHE A 142 12.33 14.78 6.33
CA PHE A 142 12.35 13.65 5.42
C PHE A 142 11.50 13.91 4.16
N GLU A 143 10.33 14.56 4.30
CA GLU A 143 9.54 14.96 3.13
C GLU A 143 10.33 15.88 2.19
N SER A 144 11.06 16.85 2.75
CA SER A 144 11.88 17.79 1.98
C SER A 144 13.02 17.09 1.26
N PHE A 145 13.69 16.16 1.95
CA PHE A 145 14.72 15.30 1.36
C PHE A 145 14.16 14.41 0.24
N LEU A 146 13.02 13.74 0.48
CA LEU A 146 12.36 12.90 -0.51
C LEU A 146 12.01 13.71 -1.77
N LEU A 147 11.53 14.95 -1.58
CA LEU A 147 11.18 15.86 -2.66
C LEU A 147 12.37 16.22 -3.55
N GLU A 148 13.57 16.36 -2.99
CA GLU A 148 14.81 16.57 -3.75
C GLU A 148 15.09 15.36 -4.64
N VAL A 149 15.08 14.16 -4.05
CA VAL A 149 15.34 12.90 -4.76
C VAL A 149 14.32 12.64 -5.88
N LEU A 150 13.02 12.87 -5.62
CA LEU A 150 11.95 12.69 -6.60
C LEU A 150 11.98 13.74 -7.74
N SER A 151 12.68 14.85 -7.55
CA SER A 151 12.79 15.90 -8.58
C SER A 151 13.98 15.65 -9.51
N ASP A 152 15.14 15.33 -8.95
CA ASP A 152 16.39 15.23 -9.72
C ASP A 152 16.76 13.79 -10.10
N TRP A 153 16.12 12.79 -9.52
CA TRP A 153 16.43 11.36 -9.69
C TRP A 153 17.93 11.05 -9.54
N GLN A 154 18.56 11.74 -8.60
CA GLN A 154 19.97 11.58 -8.29
C GLN A 154 20.18 11.55 -6.78
N ILE A 155 21.23 10.86 -6.35
CA ILE A 155 21.67 10.80 -4.96
C ILE A 155 23.15 11.10 -4.94
N THR A 156 23.60 11.97 -4.05
CA THR A 156 25.04 12.18 -3.80
C THR A 156 25.46 11.41 -2.57
N ILE A 157 26.39 10.47 -2.76
CA ILE A 157 27.05 9.73 -1.69
C ILE A 157 28.44 10.36 -1.51
N PRO A 158 28.80 10.92 -0.33
CA PRO A 158 30.07 11.62 -0.14
C PRO A 158 31.30 10.82 -0.60
N GLU A 159 31.31 9.51 -0.39
CA GLU A 159 32.45 8.64 -0.66
C GLU A 159 32.50 8.13 -2.11
N ILE A 160 31.36 8.09 -2.82
CA ILE A 160 31.24 7.49 -4.17
C ILE A 160 30.94 8.55 -5.25
N GLY A 161 30.44 9.72 -4.84
CA GLY A 161 29.97 10.79 -5.71
C GLY A 161 28.48 10.69 -6.04
N THR A 162 28.06 11.42 -7.07
CA THR A 162 26.65 11.51 -7.48
C THR A 162 26.25 10.36 -8.40
N ILE A 163 25.21 9.64 -8.00
CA ILE A 163 24.59 8.55 -8.73
C ILE A 163 23.28 9.06 -9.33
N LYS A 164 23.15 9.01 -10.66
CA LYS A 164 21.93 9.39 -11.38
C LYS A 164 21.15 8.15 -11.81
N ALA A 165 19.82 8.22 -11.77
CA ALA A 165 18.96 7.14 -12.23
C ALA A 165 19.12 6.92 -13.74
N THR A 166 19.33 5.66 -14.13
CA THR A 166 19.29 5.27 -15.54
C THR A 166 17.85 5.02 -15.99
N HIS A 167 17.04 4.46 -15.10
CA HIS A 167 15.63 4.19 -15.30
C HIS A 167 14.85 4.91 -14.21
N ILE A 168 14.06 5.91 -14.60
CA ILE A 168 13.22 6.67 -13.65
C ILE A 168 12.15 5.72 -13.09
N PRO A 169 12.06 5.54 -11.76
CA PRO A 169 11.07 4.66 -11.15
C PRO A 169 9.66 5.26 -11.26
N GLN A 170 8.67 4.38 -11.40
CA GLN A 170 7.27 4.79 -11.23
C GLN A 170 6.98 4.85 -9.72
N VAL A 171 6.53 6.00 -9.23
CA VAL A 171 6.37 6.22 -7.79
C VAL A 171 4.90 6.29 -7.38
N ILE A 172 4.57 5.53 -6.35
CA ILE A 172 3.29 5.61 -5.65
C ILE A 172 3.57 5.96 -4.19
N LEU A 173 2.97 7.04 -3.70
CA LEU A 173 2.96 7.41 -2.30
C LEU A 173 1.59 7.06 -1.71
N THR A 174 1.55 6.50 -0.50
CA THR A 174 0.30 6.28 0.24
C THR A 174 0.29 7.12 1.50
N SER A 175 -0.90 7.61 1.88
CA SER A 175 -1.11 8.29 3.16
C SER A 175 -2.45 7.91 3.77
N ASN A 176 -2.47 7.76 5.09
CA ASN A 176 -3.67 7.54 5.89
C ASN A 176 -4.22 8.86 6.46
N ARG A 177 -3.60 10.00 6.14
CA ARG A 177 -3.91 11.32 6.68
C ARG A 177 -3.87 11.39 8.21
N VAL A 178 -2.93 10.69 8.84
CA VAL A 178 -2.62 10.82 10.26
C VAL A 178 -2.12 12.25 10.57
N ARG A 179 -1.39 12.84 9.62
CA ARG A 179 -1.05 14.26 9.59
C ARG A 179 -1.28 14.84 8.19
N GLU A 180 -1.29 16.16 8.09
CA GLU A 180 -1.27 16.82 6.79
C GLU A 180 0.13 16.80 6.17
N LEU A 181 0.22 16.36 4.91
CA LEU A 181 1.45 16.42 4.13
C LEU A 181 1.76 17.84 3.68
N SER A 182 3.05 18.14 3.46
CA SER A 182 3.47 19.45 2.95
C SER A 182 2.78 19.79 1.61
N GLU A 183 2.48 21.08 1.38
CA GLU A 183 1.97 21.53 0.08
C GLU A 183 2.95 21.24 -1.06
N ALA A 184 4.25 21.28 -0.77
CA ALA A 184 5.30 21.02 -1.74
C ALA A 184 5.23 19.58 -2.29
N LEU A 185 5.01 18.58 -1.41
CA LEU A 185 4.82 17.19 -1.81
C LEU A 185 3.55 17.02 -2.64
N ARG A 186 2.43 17.57 -2.17
CA ARG A 186 1.13 17.50 -2.86
C ARG A 186 1.18 18.09 -4.26
N ARG A 187 1.82 19.25 -4.45
CA ARG A 187 1.91 19.94 -5.76
C ARG A 187 2.80 19.23 -6.78
N ARG A 188 3.73 18.38 -6.34
CA ARG A 188 4.61 17.59 -7.23
C ARG A 188 4.02 16.24 -7.63
N CYS A 189 2.94 15.81 -6.99
CA CYS A 189 2.27 14.54 -7.26
C CYS A 189 0.97 14.72 -8.05
N LEU A 190 0.57 13.70 -8.81
CA LEU A 190 -0.85 13.53 -9.14
C LEU A 190 -1.58 13.04 -7.89
N TYR A 191 -2.82 13.48 -7.71
CA TYR A 191 -3.61 13.18 -6.52
C TYR A 191 -4.74 12.20 -6.83
N LEU A 192 -4.86 11.14 -6.03
CA LEU A 192 -5.95 10.18 -6.08
C LEU A 192 -6.50 9.97 -4.66
N TRP A 193 -7.78 10.28 -4.47
CA TRP A 193 -8.52 9.89 -3.28
C TRP A 193 -9.17 8.52 -3.47
N ILE A 194 -9.00 7.63 -2.49
CA ILE A 194 -9.69 6.34 -2.45
C ILE A 194 -10.50 6.27 -1.17
N ASP A 195 -11.81 6.14 -1.33
CA ASP A 195 -12.74 5.95 -0.23
C ASP A 195 -13.10 4.46 -0.06
N TYR A 196 -13.90 4.17 0.95
CA TYR A 196 -14.53 2.85 1.08
C TYR A 196 -15.35 2.53 -0.18
N PRO A 197 -15.30 1.27 -0.67
CA PRO A 197 -16.04 0.87 -1.84
C PRO A 197 -17.55 0.93 -1.60
N ASP A 198 -18.31 1.13 -2.66
CA ASP A 198 -19.74 0.84 -2.64
C ASP A 198 -20.00 -0.66 -2.49
N TYR A 199 -21.27 -1.02 -2.30
CA TYR A 199 -21.70 -2.39 -2.09
C TYR A 199 -21.27 -3.32 -3.24
N ASP A 200 -21.52 -2.93 -4.49
CA ASP A 200 -21.26 -3.78 -5.66
C ASP A 200 -19.77 -4.06 -5.82
N LYS A 201 -18.95 -3.03 -5.63
CA LYS A 201 -17.49 -3.14 -5.67
C LYS A 201 -16.96 -3.98 -4.53
N GLU A 202 -17.47 -3.78 -3.31
CA GLU A 202 -17.06 -4.57 -2.14
C GLU A 202 -17.42 -6.05 -2.29
N LEU A 203 -18.63 -6.35 -2.75
CA LEU A 203 -19.10 -7.71 -3.03
C LEU A 203 -18.23 -8.39 -4.08
N ALA A 204 -17.91 -7.69 -5.16
CA ALA A 204 -17.00 -8.19 -6.18
C ALA A 204 -15.61 -8.48 -5.59
N ILE A 205 -15.09 -7.61 -4.70
CA ILE A 205 -13.80 -7.81 -4.02
C ILE A 205 -13.84 -9.07 -3.15
N VAL A 206 -14.87 -9.23 -2.33
CA VAL A 206 -15.04 -10.40 -1.46
C VAL A 206 -15.12 -11.68 -2.28
N ARG A 207 -16.00 -11.75 -3.29
CA ARG A 207 -16.15 -12.94 -4.15
C ARG A 207 -14.87 -13.32 -4.87
N ARG A 208 -14.07 -12.33 -5.24
CA ARG A 208 -12.83 -12.56 -5.99
C ARG A 208 -11.65 -12.97 -5.10
N LYS A 209 -11.55 -12.40 -3.89
CA LYS A 209 -10.47 -12.69 -2.93
C LYS A 209 -10.78 -13.90 -2.04
N VAL A 210 -12.05 -14.25 -1.86
CA VAL A 210 -12.53 -15.39 -1.06
C VAL A 210 -13.45 -16.27 -1.91
N PRO A 211 -12.91 -17.00 -2.91
CA PRO A 211 -13.73 -17.74 -3.88
C PRO A 211 -14.56 -18.88 -3.29
N GLN A 212 -14.24 -19.34 -2.07
CA GLN A 212 -14.92 -20.42 -1.36
C GLN A 212 -16.10 -19.94 -0.50
N ILE A 213 -16.36 -18.63 -0.43
CA ILE A 213 -17.46 -18.09 0.36
C ILE A 213 -18.81 -18.40 -0.28
N ASP A 214 -19.82 -18.66 0.55
CA ASP A 214 -21.20 -18.77 0.08
C ASP A 214 -21.69 -17.42 -0.50
N ALA A 215 -22.48 -17.49 -1.59
CA ALA A 215 -22.95 -16.30 -2.29
C ALA A 215 -23.83 -15.42 -1.39
N ARG A 216 -24.74 -16.03 -0.62
CA ARG A 216 -25.62 -15.32 0.32
C ARG A 216 -24.81 -14.73 1.47
N LEU A 217 -23.85 -15.49 2.01
CA LEU A 217 -22.98 -14.99 3.06
C LEU A 217 -22.20 -13.74 2.61
N SER A 218 -21.64 -13.75 1.38
CA SER A 218 -20.90 -12.60 0.85
C SER A 218 -21.75 -11.33 0.77
N GLU A 219 -23.02 -11.46 0.34
CA GLU A 219 -23.96 -10.35 0.27
C GLU A 219 -24.31 -9.82 1.66
N GLN A 220 -24.58 -10.72 2.62
CA GLN A 220 -24.90 -10.34 3.99
C GLN A 220 -23.73 -9.64 4.70
N ILE A 221 -22.50 -10.09 4.48
CA ILE A 221 -21.30 -9.44 5.01
C ILE A 221 -21.19 -8.01 4.46
N CYS A 222 -21.26 -7.84 3.13
CA CYS A 222 -21.13 -6.52 2.51
C CYS A 222 -22.24 -5.55 2.96
N LEU A 223 -23.49 -6.02 3.05
CA LEU A 223 -24.60 -5.22 3.59
C LEU A 223 -24.37 -4.83 5.05
N PHE A 224 -23.92 -5.77 5.89
CA PHE A 224 -23.62 -5.50 7.28
C PHE A 224 -22.49 -4.45 7.41
N MET A 225 -21.41 -4.60 6.65
CA MET A 225 -20.30 -3.64 6.64
C MET A 225 -20.73 -2.24 6.21
N GLN A 226 -21.59 -2.12 5.20
CA GLN A 226 -22.16 -0.83 4.77
C GLN A 226 -22.97 -0.17 5.88
N GLU A 227 -23.80 -0.91 6.63
CA GLU A 227 -24.57 -0.35 7.74
C GLU A 227 -23.68 0.01 8.95
N VAL A 228 -22.66 -0.81 9.25
CA VAL A 228 -21.70 -0.52 10.32
C VAL A 228 -20.93 0.77 10.03
N ARG A 229 -20.49 1.00 8.78
CA ARG A 229 -19.78 2.23 8.38
C ARG A 229 -20.64 3.49 8.45
N LYS A 230 -21.98 3.37 8.48
CA LYS A 230 -22.90 4.51 8.69
C LYS A 230 -23.02 4.91 10.16
N GLN A 231 -22.55 4.07 11.09
CA GLN A 231 -22.50 4.41 12.51
C GLN A 231 -21.36 5.40 12.78
N ARG A 232 -21.49 6.17 13.86
CA ARG A 232 -20.40 7.00 14.38
C ARG A 232 -19.46 6.10 15.16
N LEU A 233 -18.41 5.63 14.49
CA LEU A 233 -17.37 4.78 15.04
C LEU A 233 -16.07 5.57 15.18
N GLU A 234 -15.29 5.26 16.21
CA GLU A 234 -13.93 5.78 16.36
C GLU A 234 -13.01 5.18 15.30
N LYS A 235 -13.16 3.87 15.03
CA LYS A 235 -12.39 3.15 14.00
C LYS A 235 -13.33 2.49 13.01
N VAL A 236 -13.61 3.22 11.94
CA VAL A 236 -14.40 2.72 10.81
C VAL A 236 -13.67 1.53 10.15
N PRO A 237 -14.31 0.36 10.01
CA PRO A 237 -13.66 -0.81 9.44
C PRO A 237 -13.55 -0.72 7.91
N GLY A 238 -12.41 -1.13 7.36
CA GLY A 238 -12.11 -1.10 5.94
C GLY A 238 -12.44 -2.39 5.21
N ILE A 239 -11.88 -2.51 4.00
CA ILE A 239 -12.00 -3.71 3.16
C ILE A 239 -11.16 -4.84 3.76
N ALA A 240 -10.03 -4.53 4.40
CA ALA A 240 -9.18 -5.51 5.07
C ALA A 240 -9.97 -6.30 6.12
N GLU A 241 -10.70 -5.62 7.00
CA GLU A 241 -11.54 -6.25 8.03
C GLU A 241 -12.69 -7.05 7.41
N THR A 242 -13.26 -6.57 6.30
CA THR A 242 -14.32 -7.27 5.55
C THR A 242 -13.80 -8.61 4.99
N LEU A 243 -12.59 -8.60 4.42
CA LEU A 243 -11.94 -9.79 3.88
C LEU A 243 -11.54 -10.77 4.98
N ASP A 244 -10.97 -10.28 6.09
CA ASP A 244 -10.61 -11.11 7.24
C ASP A 244 -11.85 -11.81 7.82
N TRP A 245 -12.97 -11.09 7.91
CA TRP A 245 -14.23 -11.66 8.39
C TRP A 245 -14.82 -12.67 7.40
N ALA A 246 -14.85 -12.35 6.10
CA ALA A 246 -15.27 -13.26 5.04
C ALA A 246 -14.45 -14.56 5.01
N MET A 247 -13.11 -14.47 5.12
CA MET A 247 -12.24 -15.64 5.19
C MET A 247 -12.48 -16.47 6.44
N ALA A 248 -12.64 -15.83 7.60
CA ALA A 248 -12.90 -16.53 8.86
C ALA A 248 -14.21 -17.33 8.80
N LEU A 249 -15.30 -16.71 8.33
CA LEU A 249 -16.60 -17.37 8.23
C LEU A 249 -16.61 -18.48 7.16
N ALA A 250 -15.97 -18.25 6.02
CA ALA A 250 -15.86 -19.26 4.97
C ALA A 250 -15.05 -20.49 5.44
N ASN A 251 -13.99 -20.29 6.23
CA ASN A 251 -13.21 -21.39 6.81
C ASN A 251 -13.97 -22.18 7.89
N LEU A 252 -14.99 -21.57 8.51
CA LEU A 252 -15.90 -22.23 9.44
C LEU A 252 -17.09 -22.92 8.73
N HIS A 253 -17.11 -22.91 7.38
CA HIS A 253 -18.20 -23.45 6.57
C HIS A 253 -19.58 -22.87 6.91
N ILE A 254 -19.61 -21.59 7.28
CA ILE A 254 -20.83 -20.85 7.54
C ILE A 254 -21.40 -20.35 6.21
N ASP A 255 -22.72 -20.39 6.06
CA ASP A 255 -23.46 -20.01 4.86
C ASP A 255 -24.39 -18.80 5.05
N HIS A 256 -24.61 -18.35 6.29
CA HIS A 256 -25.41 -17.16 6.60
C HIS A 256 -24.97 -16.47 7.90
N LEU A 257 -25.29 -15.19 8.02
CA LEU A 257 -25.13 -14.43 9.25
C LEU A 257 -26.35 -14.58 10.17
N ASP A 258 -26.09 -14.91 11.43
CA ASP A 258 -27.04 -14.80 12.54
C ASP A 258 -26.52 -13.85 13.63
N LYS A 259 -27.40 -13.47 14.56
CA LYS A 259 -27.08 -12.48 15.60
C LYS A 259 -26.00 -12.96 16.58
N GLU A 260 -25.97 -14.25 16.92
CA GLU A 260 -25.02 -14.82 17.88
C GLU A 260 -23.62 -14.88 17.26
N LEU A 261 -23.55 -15.33 16.01
CA LEU A 261 -22.35 -15.38 15.21
C LEU A 261 -21.75 -13.98 15.03
N VAL A 262 -22.54 -13.00 14.60
CA VAL A 262 -22.04 -11.62 14.46
C VAL A 262 -21.53 -11.12 15.80
N SER A 263 -22.32 -11.23 16.87
CA SER A 263 -21.92 -10.78 18.21
C SER A 263 -20.60 -11.39 18.68
N SER A 264 -20.39 -12.69 18.44
CA SER A 264 -19.16 -13.41 18.81
C SER A 264 -17.95 -13.09 17.91
N THR A 265 -18.18 -12.58 16.69
CA THR A 265 -17.14 -12.29 15.70
C THR A 265 -16.89 -10.79 15.47
N LEU A 266 -17.61 -9.89 16.16
CA LEU A 266 -17.44 -8.44 16.03
C LEU A 266 -16.00 -7.97 16.27
N GLY A 267 -15.20 -8.66 17.08
CA GLY A 267 -13.78 -8.31 17.29
C GLY A 267 -12.88 -8.49 16.04
N ILE A 268 -13.36 -9.24 15.03
CA ILE A 268 -12.68 -9.34 13.73
C ILE A 268 -12.88 -8.05 12.94
N VAL A 269 -14.09 -7.48 13.02
CA VAL A 269 -14.48 -6.29 12.26
C VAL A 269 -14.07 -5.00 12.97
N LEU A 270 -14.35 -4.88 14.27
CA LEU A 270 -14.16 -3.66 15.05
C LEU A 270 -12.93 -3.79 15.96
N LYS A 271 -12.08 -2.75 15.95
CA LYS A 271 -10.80 -2.72 16.69
C LYS A 271 -10.80 -1.78 17.89
N ASP A 272 -11.98 -1.30 18.28
CA ASP A 272 -12.19 -0.48 19.46
C ASP A 272 -13.28 -1.07 20.36
N TRP A 273 -13.06 -1.05 21.68
CA TRP A 273 -13.98 -1.66 22.64
C TRP A 273 -15.31 -0.89 22.74
N GLN A 274 -15.29 0.44 22.60
CA GLN A 274 -16.50 1.25 22.63
C GLN A 274 -17.32 1.00 21.36
N ASP A 275 -16.66 0.93 20.20
CA ASP A 275 -17.30 0.59 18.92
C ASP A 275 -17.98 -0.79 19.01
N ILE A 276 -17.28 -1.81 19.53
CA ILE A 276 -17.85 -3.15 19.73
C ILE A 276 -19.12 -3.09 20.59
N ARG A 277 -19.05 -2.41 21.74
CA ARG A 277 -20.19 -2.32 22.67
C ARG A 277 -21.37 -1.57 22.06
N GLN A 278 -21.11 -0.48 21.34
CA GLN A 278 -22.13 0.31 20.65
C GLN A 278 -22.81 -0.49 19.54
N THR A 279 -22.04 -1.21 18.72
CA THR A 279 -22.58 -2.08 17.66
C THR A 279 -23.35 -3.24 18.26
N GLN A 280 -22.91 -3.84 19.38
CA GLN A 280 -23.68 -4.89 20.09
C GLN A 280 -25.04 -4.40 20.56
N MET A 281 -25.14 -3.18 21.11
CA MET A 281 -26.41 -2.62 21.57
C MET A 281 -27.37 -2.31 20.40
N SER A 282 -26.83 -1.95 19.24
CA SER A 282 -27.61 -1.63 18.03
C SER A 282 -27.79 -2.82 17.07
N LEU A 283 -27.30 -4.01 17.45
CA LEU A 283 -27.23 -5.18 16.57
C LEU A 283 -28.60 -5.63 16.06
N SER A 284 -29.64 -5.52 16.88
CA SER A 284 -31.00 -5.85 16.44
C SER A 284 -31.50 -4.91 15.34
N GLU A 285 -31.27 -3.59 15.48
CA GLU A 285 -31.66 -2.61 14.46
C GLU A 285 -30.84 -2.79 13.17
N LEU A 286 -29.55 -3.09 13.28
CA LEU A 286 -28.69 -3.41 12.15
C LEU A 286 -29.20 -4.63 11.38
N PHE A 287 -29.55 -5.71 12.08
CA PHE A 287 -30.10 -6.92 11.46
C PHE A 287 -31.47 -6.68 10.83
N ASP A 288 -32.32 -5.84 11.42
CA ASP A 288 -33.61 -5.51 10.82
C ASP A 288 -33.43 -4.74 9.50
N ARG A 289 -32.42 -3.86 9.42
CA ARG A 289 -32.06 -3.15 8.17
C ARG A 289 -31.46 -4.09 7.13
N VAL A 290 -30.48 -4.91 7.51
CA VAL A 290 -29.84 -5.89 6.61
C VAL A 290 -30.86 -6.93 6.12
N GLY A 291 -31.74 -7.40 7.00
CA GLY A 291 -32.81 -8.35 6.69
C GLY A 291 -33.94 -7.77 5.86
N ALA A 292 -34.25 -6.48 6.01
CA ALA A 292 -35.19 -5.77 5.13
C ALA A 292 -34.61 -5.63 3.70
N ILE A 293 -33.32 -5.37 3.57
CA ILE A 293 -32.63 -5.25 2.28
C ILE A 293 -32.54 -6.62 1.58
N SER A 294 -32.12 -7.67 2.30
CA SER A 294 -32.03 -9.03 1.74
C SER A 294 -33.37 -9.61 1.28
N LYS A 295 -34.50 -9.20 1.88
CA LYS A 295 -35.86 -9.62 1.46
C LYS A 295 -36.38 -8.88 0.23
N LEU A 296 -35.87 -7.68 -0.05
CA LEU A 296 -36.25 -6.91 -1.24
C LEU A 296 -35.63 -7.51 -2.51
N ASP A 297 -34.41 -8.06 -2.42
CA ASP A 297 -33.73 -8.69 -3.56
C ASP A 297 -34.22 -10.11 -3.87
N THR A 298 -34.83 -10.82 -2.91
CA THR A 298 -35.42 -12.15 -3.15
C THR A 298 -36.81 -12.13 -3.80
N ASN A 299 -37.43 -10.96 -3.95
CA ASN A 299 -38.79 -10.78 -4.47
C ASN A 299 -38.84 -10.00 -5.81
N GLY A 300 -37.70 -9.80 -6.48
CA GLY A 300 -37.59 -9.25 -7.84
C GLY A 300 -37.14 -10.31 -8.84
#